data_AF-A0A495BJN6-F1
#
_entry.id   AF-A0A495BJN6-F1
#
_cell.length_a   1.000
_cell.length_b   1.000
_cell.length_c   1.000
_cell.angle_alpha   90.00
_cell.angle_beta   90.00
_cell.angle_gamma   90.00
#
_symmetry.space_group_name_H-M   'P 1'
#
loop_
_entity.id
_entity.type
_entity.pdbx_description
1 polymer ?
#
loop_
_entity_poly.entity_id
_entity_poly.type
_entity_poly.pdbx_seq_one_letter_code
_entity_poly.pdbx_strand_id
1 'polypeptide(L)'
;MASELDIARAATGLAMGLRDFCSWSDARLPYDGQDLPVTLLSLWGRGAWELQAELAQYAPLVVQLEAELWAVLQEGFPGWWHYEVVEALGWAIADWIVQHAGAAPSREWVSATLLQLAGQFFTRAPQADWPALRAVLLRHTTDPSTVLLPA
;
A
#
# COMPACT_ATOMS: atom_id res chain seq x y z
N MET A 1 18.73 8.11 2.31
CA MET A 1 17.97 8.35 1.07
C MET A 1 17.55 6.99 0.54
N ALA A 2 16.27 6.82 0.18
CA ALA A 2 15.79 5.63 -0.52
C ALA A 2 16.57 5.44 -1.82
N SER A 3 17.02 4.22 -2.13
CA SER A 3 17.66 3.96 -3.42
C SER A 3 16.60 3.90 -4.53
N GLU A 4 17.00 4.16 -5.78
CA GLU A 4 16.12 3.99 -6.95
C GLU A 4 15.59 2.54 -7.05
N LEU A 5 16.39 1.57 -6.62
CA LEU A 5 16.01 0.16 -6.58
C LEU A 5 14.90 -0.11 -5.56
N ASP A 6 14.94 0.53 -4.39
CA ASP A 6 13.89 0.36 -3.36
C ASP A 6 12.57 0.97 -3.83
N ILE A 7 12.62 2.14 -4.47
CA ILE A 7 11.45 2.79 -5.07
C ILE A 7 10.86 1.89 -6.18
N ALA A 8 11.70 1.34 -7.06
CA ALA A 8 11.24 0.45 -8.12
C ALA A 8 10.60 -0.84 -7.56
N ARG A 9 11.15 -1.40 -6.47
CA ARG A 9 10.58 -2.57 -5.78
C ARG A 9 9.23 -2.25 -5.15
N ALA A 10 9.11 -1.12 -4.45
CA ALA A 10 7.84 -0.70 -3.87
C ALA A 10 6.77 -0.45 -4.95
N ALA A 11 7.13 0.21 -6.05
CA ALA A 11 6.22 0.40 -7.20
C ALA A 11 5.77 -0.94 -7.80
N THR A 12 6.69 -1.89 -7.93
CA THR A 12 6.36 -3.25 -8.40
C THR A 12 5.41 -3.96 -7.44
N GLY A 13 5.64 -3.86 -6.13
CA GLY A 13 4.73 -4.42 -5.11
C GLY A 13 3.31 -3.85 -5.21
N LEU A 14 3.18 -2.53 -5.36
CA LEU A 14 1.87 -1.89 -5.57
C LEU A 14 1.18 -2.43 -6.83
N ALA A 15 1.91 -2.58 -7.93
CA ALA A 15 1.38 -3.12 -9.18
C ALA A 15 0.97 -4.60 -9.06
N MET A 16 1.73 -5.41 -8.32
CA MET A 16 1.39 -6.80 -8.05
C MET A 16 0.10 -6.91 -7.22
N GLY A 17 -0.03 -6.13 -6.15
CA GLY A 17 -1.25 -6.11 -5.35
C GLY A 17 -2.50 -5.74 -6.14
N LEU A 18 -2.39 -4.75 -7.03
CA LEU A 18 -3.47 -4.36 -7.93
C LEU A 18 -3.81 -5.46 -8.95
N ARG A 19 -2.80 -6.15 -9.48
CA ARG A 19 -3.01 -7.31 -10.38
C ARG A 19 -3.67 -8.47 -9.64
N ASP A 20 -3.27 -8.72 -8.41
CA ASP A 20 -3.84 -9.77 -7.57
C ASP A 20 -5.30 -9.47 -7.27
N PHE A 21 -5.66 -8.20 -7.02
CA PHE A 21 -7.06 -7.78 -6.93
C PHE A 21 -7.85 -8.25 -8.15
N CYS A 22 -7.34 -8.01 -9.35
CA CYS A 22 -7.99 -8.41 -10.59
C CYS A 22 -8.03 -9.93 -10.82
N SER A 23 -7.14 -10.69 -10.20
CA SER A 23 -6.97 -12.12 -10.48
C SER A 23 -7.63 -13.03 -9.43
N TRP A 24 -7.73 -12.57 -8.18
CA TRP A 24 -8.18 -13.37 -7.03
C TRP A 24 -9.45 -12.84 -6.39
N SER A 25 -9.87 -11.60 -6.65
CA SER A 25 -11.14 -11.12 -6.11
C SER A 25 -12.32 -11.84 -6.76
N ASP A 26 -13.28 -12.27 -5.93
CA ASP A 26 -14.59 -12.73 -6.40
C ASP A 26 -15.36 -11.64 -7.19
N ALA A 27 -14.84 -10.41 -7.23
CA ALA A 27 -15.39 -9.29 -7.98
C ALA A 27 -15.36 -9.51 -9.51
N ARG A 28 -14.66 -10.55 -10.02
CA ARG A 28 -14.60 -10.91 -11.44
C ARG A 28 -14.21 -9.73 -12.35
N LEU A 29 -13.45 -8.77 -11.82
CA LEU A 29 -13.02 -7.61 -12.59
C LEU A 29 -11.65 -7.90 -13.22
N PRO A 30 -11.57 -8.24 -14.51
CA PRO A 30 -10.30 -8.44 -15.19
C PRO A 30 -9.50 -7.12 -15.20
N TYR A 31 -8.17 -7.23 -15.20
CA TYR A 31 -7.28 -6.07 -15.32
C TYR A 31 -7.51 -5.34 -16.66
N ASP A 32 -7.53 -6.11 -17.75
CA ASP A 32 -7.76 -5.66 -19.13
C ASP A 32 -8.45 -6.78 -19.94
N GLY A 33 -8.95 -6.47 -21.13
CA GLY A 33 -9.60 -7.41 -22.04
C GLY A 33 -10.44 -6.71 -23.11
N GLN A 34 -10.11 -6.94 -24.38
CA GLN A 34 -10.79 -6.32 -25.52
C GLN A 34 -12.26 -6.73 -25.65
N ASP A 35 -12.61 -7.94 -25.17
CA ASP A 35 -13.96 -8.51 -25.28
C ASP A 35 -14.78 -8.35 -23.98
N LEU A 36 -14.23 -7.69 -22.96
CA LEU A 36 -14.86 -7.55 -21.65
C LEU A 36 -15.40 -6.12 -21.49
N PRO A 37 -16.72 -5.94 -21.27
CA PRO A 37 -17.33 -4.62 -21.26
C PRO A 37 -16.90 -3.75 -20.07
N VAL A 38 -16.38 -4.38 -19.01
CA VAL A 38 -15.88 -3.71 -17.81
C VAL A 38 -14.62 -4.43 -17.33
N THR A 39 -13.50 -3.70 -17.35
CA THR A 39 -12.18 -4.04 -16.80
C THR A 39 -11.70 -2.93 -15.88
N LEU A 40 -10.68 -3.20 -15.05
CA LEU A 40 -10.09 -2.17 -14.20
C LEU A 40 -9.59 -0.97 -15.03
N LEU A 41 -8.89 -1.21 -16.16
CA LEU A 41 -8.44 -0.13 -17.03
C LEU A 41 -9.60 0.64 -17.67
N SER A 42 -10.69 -0.04 -18.04
CA SER A 42 -11.87 0.64 -18.57
C SER A 42 -12.58 1.51 -17.53
N LEU A 43 -12.61 1.06 -16.25
CA LEU A 43 -13.16 1.85 -15.14
C LEU A 43 -12.25 3.04 -14.84
N TRP A 44 -10.95 2.82 -14.75
CA TRP A 44 -9.94 3.87 -14.57
C TRP A 44 -10.02 4.95 -15.67
N GLY A 45 -10.42 4.56 -16.88
CA GLY A 45 -10.63 5.48 -18.00
C GLY A 45 -9.32 6.06 -18.58
N ARG A 46 -8.17 5.47 -18.23
CA ARG A 46 -6.85 5.79 -18.81
C ARG A 46 -6.06 4.52 -19.09
N GLY A 47 -4.92 4.66 -19.76
CA GLY A 47 -4.08 3.53 -20.12
C GLY A 47 -3.36 2.88 -18.93
N ALA A 48 -2.83 1.68 -19.18
CA ALA A 48 -2.04 0.93 -18.21
C ALA A 48 -0.77 1.70 -17.78
N TRP A 49 -0.18 2.49 -18.67
CA TRP A 49 1.00 3.30 -18.36
C TRP A 49 0.68 4.38 -17.33
N GLU A 50 -0.45 5.08 -17.50
CA GLU A 50 -0.91 6.09 -16.56
C GLU A 50 -1.23 5.48 -15.20
N LEU A 51 -1.80 4.27 -15.16
CA LEU A 51 -2.02 3.56 -13.91
C LEU A 51 -0.70 3.16 -13.22
N GLN A 52 0.29 2.68 -13.97
CA GLN A 52 1.61 2.38 -13.41
C GLN A 52 2.31 3.63 -12.88
N ALA A 53 2.22 4.75 -13.60
CA ALA A 53 2.77 6.03 -13.15
C ALA A 53 2.06 6.53 -11.87
N GLU A 54 0.73 6.39 -11.81
CA GLU A 54 -0.08 6.71 -10.62
C GLU A 54 0.38 5.90 -9.40
N LEU A 55 0.62 4.59 -9.55
CA LEU A 55 1.14 3.76 -8.46
C LEU A 55 2.58 4.14 -8.06
N ALA A 56 3.46 4.34 -9.06
CA ALA A 56 4.86 4.63 -8.83
C ALA A 56 5.09 5.93 -8.04
N GLN A 57 4.17 6.89 -8.13
CA GLN A 57 4.26 8.14 -7.36
C GLN A 57 4.15 7.91 -5.84
N TYR A 58 3.51 6.82 -5.41
CA TYR A 58 3.33 6.48 -3.99
C TYR A 58 4.49 5.66 -3.43
N ALA A 59 5.32 5.04 -4.29
CA ALA A 59 6.44 4.21 -3.87
C ALA A 59 7.45 4.91 -2.93
N PRO A 60 7.84 6.19 -3.13
CA PRO A 60 8.72 6.88 -2.20
C PRO A 60 8.17 6.97 -0.76
N LEU A 61 6.84 7.10 -0.61
CA LEU A 61 6.18 7.14 0.70
C LEU A 61 6.33 5.79 1.42
N VAL A 62 6.11 4.70 0.70
CA VAL A 62 6.27 3.33 1.22
C VAL A 62 7.70 3.09 1.69
N VAL A 63 8.68 3.40 0.85
CA VAL A 63 10.10 3.15 1.17
C VAL A 63 10.57 4.02 2.33
N GLN A 64 10.12 5.28 2.40
CA GLN A 64 10.45 6.15 3.53
C GLN A 64 9.93 5.56 4.84
N LEU A 65 8.65 5.17 4.88
CA LEU A 65 8.04 4.60 6.08
C LEU A 65 8.72 3.29 6.48
N GLU A 66 8.97 2.40 5.51
CA GLU A 66 9.67 1.12 5.73
C GLU A 66 11.04 1.33 6.38
N ALA A 67 11.84 2.25 5.85
CA ALA A 67 13.18 2.54 6.38
C ALA A 67 13.13 3.09 7.81
N GLU A 68 12.17 3.96 8.12
CA GLU A 68 12.00 4.52 9.47
C GLU A 68 11.56 3.46 10.49
N LEU A 69 10.67 2.55 10.09
CA LEU A 69 10.23 1.44 10.94
C LEU A 69 11.34 0.42 11.14
N TRP A 70 12.08 0.09 10.08
CA TRP A 70 13.21 -0.84 10.15
C TRP A 70 14.28 -0.34 11.13
N ALA A 71 14.54 0.98 11.14
CA ALA A 71 15.56 1.59 11.98
C ALA A 71 15.28 1.48 13.50
N VAL A 72 14.05 1.19 13.91
CA VAL A 72 13.67 1.10 15.33
C VAL A 72 13.48 -0.33 15.83
N LEU A 73 13.51 -1.32 14.95
CA LEU A 73 13.32 -2.72 15.30
C LEU A 73 14.62 -3.38 15.76
N GLN A 74 14.51 -4.26 16.75
CA GLN A 74 15.65 -5.05 17.23
C GLN A 74 15.82 -6.37 16.45
N GLU A 75 14.71 -7.04 16.14
CA GLU A 75 14.71 -8.40 15.56
C GLU A 75 14.27 -8.44 14.08
N GLY A 76 13.99 -7.28 13.50
CA GLY A 76 13.47 -7.14 12.13
C GLY A 76 11.94 -7.20 12.05
N PHE A 77 11.42 -7.33 10.84
CA PHE A 77 9.97 -7.32 10.60
C PHE A 77 9.30 -8.64 11.02
N PRO A 78 8.06 -8.60 11.56
CA PRO A 78 7.32 -9.80 11.97
C PRO A 78 6.80 -10.66 10.80
N GLY A 79 7.14 -10.32 9.55
CA GLY A 79 6.63 -10.96 8.34
C GLY A 79 7.21 -10.34 7.07
N TRP A 80 6.55 -10.56 5.93
CA TRP A 80 7.01 -10.07 4.63
C TRP A 80 6.37 -8.72 4.29
N TRP A 81 7.06 -7.63 4.62
CA TRP A 81 6.58 -6.26 4.39
C TRP A 81 6.05 -6.01 2.97
N HIS A 82 6.80 -6.43 1.95
CA HIS A 82 6.40 -6.25 0.56
C HIS A 82 5.06 -6.94 0.22
N TYR A 83 4.81 -8.13 0.75
CA TYR A 83 3.58 -8.87 0.47
C TYR A 83 2.42 -8.36 1.35
N GLU A 84 2.65 -8.24 2.66
CA GLU A 84 1.58 -8.02 3.63
C GLU A 84 1.19 -6.54 3.76
N VAL A 85 2.05 -5.61 3.31
CA VAL A 85 1.78 -4.16 3.38
C VAL A 85 1.77 -3.53 1.99
N VAL A 86 2.81 -3.76 1.17
CA VAL A 86 2.93 -3.05 -0.12
C VAL A 86 1.95 -3.59 -1.16
N GLU A 87 1.87 -4.90 -1.34
CA GLU A 87 0.86 -5.52 -2.22
C GLU A 87 -0.56 -5.32 -1.66
N ALA A 88 -0.75 -5.42 -0.35
CA ALA A 88 -2.04 -5.09 0.29
C ALA A 88 -2.48 -3.65 0.01
N LEU A 89 -1.55 -2.69 -0.01
CA LEU A 89 -1.85 -1.30 -0.39
C LEU A 89 -2.22 -1.21 -1.88
N GLY A 90 -1.51 -1.91 -2.77
CA GLY A 90 -1.86 -2.00 -4.19
C GLY A 90 -3.27 -2.56 -4.42
N TRP A 91 -3.63 -3.60 -3.67
CA TRP A 91 -4.97 -4.18 -3.67
C TRP A 91 -6.02 -3.15 -3.21
N ALA A 92 -5.77 -2.45 -2.10
CA ALA A 92 -6.69 -1.42 -1.58
C ALA A 92 -6.88 -0.26 -2.56
N ILE A 93 -5.83 0.15 -3.29
CA ILE A 93 -5.94 1.17 -4.35
C ILE A 93 -6.83 0.67 -5.50
N ALA A 94 -6.68 -0.59 -5.91
CA ALA A 94 -7.53 -1.18 -6.93
C ALA A 94 -9.01 -1.19 -6.51
N ASP A 95 -9.27 -1.64 -5.28
CA ASP A 95 -10.61 -1.64 -4.69
C ASP A 95 -11.20 -0.22 -4.63
N TRP A 96 -10.40 0.78 -4.23
CA TRP A 96 -10.82 2.18 -4.24
C TRP A 96 -11.26 2.63 -5.63
N ILE A 97 -10.46 2.37 -6.67
CA ILE A 97 -10.77 2.74 -8.06
C ILE A 97 -12.11 2.13 -8.48
N VAL A 98 -12.37 0.87 -8.12
CA VAL A 98 -13.65 0.20 -8.42
C VAL A 98 -14.82 0.85 -7.69
N GLN A 99 -14.69 1.10 -6.39
CA GLN A 99 -15.75 1.68 -5.57
C GLN A 99 -16.05 3.14 -5.93
N HIS A 100 -15.08 3.85 -6.50
CA HIS A 100 -15.18 5.27 -6.85
C HIS A 100 -15.22 5.50 -8.37
N ALA A 101 -15.74 4.53 -9.12
CA ALA A 101 -16.04 4.64 -10.55
C ALA A 101 -14.86 5.18 -11.39
N GLY A 102 -13.65 4.69 -11.11
CA GLY A 102 -12.44 5.08 -11.83
C GLY A 102 -11.63 6.20 -11.21
N ALA A 103 -12.08 6.81 -10.11
CA ALA A 103 -11.33 7.89 -9.48
C ALA A 103 -10.09 7.36 -8.74
N ALA A 104 -8.99 8.13 -8.83
CA ALA A 104 -7.76 7.84 -8.08
C ALA A 104 -7.98 8.15 -6.60
N PRO A 105 -7.38 7.38 -5.68
CA PRO A 105 -7.33 7.79 -4.28
C PRO A 105 -6.48 9.06 -4.13
N SER A 106 -6.77 9.87 -3.12
CA SER A 106 -5.89 10.98 -2.77
C SER A 106 -4.64 10.48 -2.08
N ARG A 107 -3.57 11.29 -2.09
CA ARG A 107 -2.33 10.97 -1.37
C ARG A 107 -2.55 10.81 0.13
N GLU A 108 -3.44 11.60 0.72
CA GLU A 108 -3.81 11.51 2.13
C GLU A 108 -4.48 10.16 2.43
N TRP A 109 -5.38 9.71 1.55
CA TRP A 109 -6.00 8.39 1.70
C TRP A 109 -4.95 7.27 1.59
N VAL A 110 -4.07 7.32 0.59
CA VAL A 110 -3.00 6.31 0.42
C VAL A 110 -2.09 6.28 1.66
N SER A 111 -1.74 7.45 2.20
CA SER A 111 -0.94 7.55 3.42
C SER A 111 -1.64 6.96 4.63
N ALA A 112 -2.93 7.26 4.83
CA ALA A 112 -3.71 6.71 5.94
C ALA A 112 -3.84 5.19 5.84
N THR A 113 -4.14 4.66 4.65
CA THR A 113 -4.24 3.22 4.38
C THR A 113 -2.90 2.51 4.61
N LEU A 114 -1.79 3.11 4.15
CA LEU A 114 -0.45 2.57 4.40
C LEU A 114 -0.15 2.48 5.90
N LEU A 115 -0.47 3.53 6.68
CA LEU A 115 -0.24 3.53 8.13
C LEU A 115 -1.12 2.52 8.86
N GLN A 116 -2.36 2.31 8.42
CA GLN A 116 -3.23 1.28 8.96
C GLN A 116 -2.66 -0.12 8.68
N LEU A 117 -2.27 -0.42 7.44
CA LEU A 117 -1.66 -1.70 7.06
C LEU A 117 -0.35 -1.95 7.83
N ALA A 118 0.51 -0.94 7.96
CA ALA A 118 1.72 -1.03 8.77
C ALA A 118 1.39 -1.29 10.24
N GLY A 119 0.42 -0.58 10.81
CA GLY A 119 -0.04 -0.80 12.18
C GLY A 119 -0.54 -2.23 12.42
N GLN A 120 -1.37 -2.75 11.50
CA GLN A 120 -1.85 -4.15 11.54
C GLN A 120 -0.69 -5.14 11.44
N PHE A 121 0.25 -4.90 10.54
CA PHE A 121 1.42 -5.74 10.36
C PHE A 121 2.24 -5.88 11.66
N PHE A 122 2.41 -4.76 12.38
CA PHE A 122 3.18 -4.71 13.63
C PHE A 122 2.44 -5.16 14.89
N THR A 123 1.14 -5.46 14.86
CA THR A 123 0.47 -6.03 16.05
C THR A 123 1.05 -7.40 16.44
N ARG A 124 1.78 -8.05 15.52
CA ARG A 124 2.50 -9.31 15.73
C ARG A 124 3.95 -9.13 16.17
N ALA A 125 4.48 -7.91 16.16
CA ALA A 125 5.84 -7.63 16.63
C ALA A 125 5.95 -7.78 18.15
N PRO A 126 7.15 -8.04 18.69
CA PRO A 126 7.38 -8.06 20.13
C PRO A 126 6.85 -6.79 20.81
N GLN A 127 6.16 -6.94 21.93
CA GLN A 127 5.56 -5.80 22.65
C GLN A 127 6.59 -4.76 23.09
N ALA A 128 7.85 -5.16 23.28
CA ALA A 128 8.96 -4.27 23.61
C ALA A 128 9.23 -3.22 22.51
N ASP A 129 8.93 -3.55 21.24
CA ASP A 129 9.16 -2.65 20.10
C ASP A 129 7.99 -1.67 19.87
N TRP A 130 6.82 -1.94 20.46
CA TRP A 130 5.59 -1.18 20.20
C TRP A 130 5.72 0.33 20.47
N PRO A 131 6.33 0.80 21.58
CA PRO A 131 6.45 2.24 21.82
C PRO A 131 7.23 2.97 20.71
N ALA A 132 8.31 2.35 20.22
CA ALA A 132 9.15 2.94 19.19
C ALA A 132 8.45 2.93 17.83
N LEU A 133 7.83 1.80 17.45
CA LEU A 133 7.04 1.68 16.23
C LEU A 133 5.87 2.68 16.22
N ARG A 134 5.14 2.78 17.34
CA ARG A 134 4.05 3.73 17.52
C ARG A 134 4.51 5.17 17.36
N ALA A 135 5.67 5.52 17.95
CA ALA A 135 6.25 6.85 17.79
C ALA A 135 6.58 7.16 16.33
N VAL A 136 7.09 6.19 15.55
CA VAL A 136 7.31 6.36 14.11
C VAL A 136 5.99 6.62 13.39
N LEU A 137 4.98 5.76 13.57
CA LEU A 137 3.69 5.86 12.89
C LEU A 137 2.97 7.20 13.20
N LEU A 138 3.03 7.67 14.44
CA LEU A 138 2.42 8.95 14.85
C LEU A 138 3.06 10.18 14.18
N ARG A 139 4.31 10.11 13.73
CA ARG A 139 4.93 11.23 12.97
C ARG A 139 4.34 11.41 11.58
N HIS A 140 3.69 10.38 11.05
CA HIS A 140 3.15 10.34 9.69
C HIS A 140 1.64 10.55 9.62
N THR A 141 0.95 10.69 10.75
CA THR A 141 -0.49 10.95 10.80
C THR A 141 -0.81 12.18 11.65
N THR A 142 -1.83 12.92 11.24
CA THR A 142 -2.47 13.96 12.06
C THR A 142 -3.63 13.42 12.88
N ASP A 143 -4.06 12.18 12.62
CA ASP A 143 -5.11 11.46 13.33
C ASP A 143 -4.51 10.26 14.08
N PRO A 144 -4.29 10.38 15.40
CA PRO A 144 -3.74 9.29 16.21
C PRO A 144 -4.59 8.02 16.20
N SER A 145 -5.87 8.09 15.85
CA SER A 145 -6.76 6.92 15.82
C SER A 145 -6.43 5.93 14.71
N THR A 146 -5.65 6.34 13.71
CA THR A 146 -5.17 5.46 12.63
C THR A 146 -4.03 4.55 13.08
N VAL A 147 -3.42 4.80 14.24
CA VAL A 147 -2.32 3.98 14.77
C VAL A 147 -2.87 2.89 15.67
N LEU A 148 -2.80 1.65 15.19
CA LEU A 148 -3.37 0.47 15.84
C LEU A 148 -2.51 -0.11 16.98
N LEU A 149 -1.28 0.37 17.13
CA LEU A 149 -0.39 -0.07 18.19
C LEU A 149 -0.78 0.56 19.54
N PRO A 150 -0.87 -0.24 20.62
CA PRO A 150 -1.14 0.26 21.96
C PRO A 150 -0.11 1.28 22.45
N ALA A 151 -0.58 2.17 23.32
CA ALA A 151 0.25 3.19 23.98
C ALA A 151 1.21 2.58 25.01
#